data_AF-A0A671KJ19-F1
#
_entry.id   AF-A0A671KJ19-F1
#
_cell.length_a   1.000
_cell.length_b   1.000
_cell.length_c   1.000
_cell.angle_alpha   90.00
_cell.angle_beta   90.00
_cell.angle_gamma   90.00
#
_symmetry.space_group_name_H-M   'P 1'
#
loop_
_entity.id
_entity.type
_entity.pdbx_description
1 polymer ?
#
loop_
_entity_poly.entity_id
_entity_poly.type
_entity_poly.pdbx_seq_one_letter_code
_entity_poly.pdbx_strand_id
1 'polypeptide(L)'
;MTENERAARTLKHVLQKPGNGSCADCGADNPECGSCSLGVFICLGCSGVHRSIPDLGKVRSLLLSHWEDSEVQFMSERGNDAMNAVYEAALPVYYYKPTHRDCQDGMLMKRGRDNGQFLNRRFVLSLRDGTLKYYTKLDAKVPKAVIKVDTINACFQPDKIGNPNGLQITYLRDNITRSKNISQFYCFYCTLDQIEIVEWFNCIRATQLHYLKVAFPGATDAELKPKLTRSFLKEGYMEKTGPRQTEGFKKRWFTLDHRRLMYFRDPLDAFAKGEVFLGHRDHGYHVTIGLPAGTHYNGTWQYGITIETPDRSFLFTCETDTEQKDWMSHFNAVMNTRMSPQEYTEKILKHEHEGG
;
A
#
# COMPACT_ATOMS: atom_id res chain seq x y z
N MET A 1 7.19 53.57 0.10
CA MET A 1 6.82 52.16 0.34
C MET A 1 5.85 51.76 -0.73
N THR A 2 6.16 50.69 -1.47
CA THR A 2 5.22 50.16 -2.47
C THR A 2 4.01 49.54 -1.76
N GLU A 3 2.86 49.47 -2.42
CA GLU A 3 1.63 48.87 -1.85
C GLU A 3 1.88 47.42 -1.38
N ASN A 4 2.68 46.65 -2.13
CA ASN A 4 3.11 45.30 -1.74
C ASN A 4 3.94 45.26 -0.44
N GLU A 5 4.82 46.23 -0.18
CA GLU A 5 5.59 46.27 1.07
C GLU A 5 4.70 46.53 2.29
N ARG A 6 3.64 47.32 2.12
CA ARG A 6 2.65 47.59 3.16
C ARG A 6 1.84 46.33 3.47
N ALA A 7 1.31 45.67 2.44
CA ALA A 7 0.54 44.43 2.58
C ALA A 7 1.36 43.33 3.29
N ALA A 8 2.61 43.11 2.85
CA ALA A 8 3.49 42.12 3.45
C ALA A 8 3.77 42.40 4.94
N ARG A 9 3.98 43.67 5.31
CA ARG A 9 4.18 44.07 6.71
C ARG A 9 2.92 43.80 7.56
N THR A 10 1.74 44.14 7.05
CA THR A 10 0.48 43.91 7.76
C THR A 10 0.22 42.41 7.94
N LEU A 11 0.33 41.61 6.87
CA LEU A 11 0.13 40.17 6.94
C LEU A 11 1.11 39.49 7.90
N LYS A 12 2.37 39.96 7.97
CA LYS A 12 3.34 39.48 8.97
C LYS A 12 2.86 39.72 10.41
N HIS A 13 2.18 40.83 10.67
CA HIS A 13 1.57 41.09 11.98
C HIS A 13 0.33 40.23 12.22
N VAL A 14 -0.51 40.01 11.19
CA VAL A 14 -1.68 39.13 11.29
C VAL A 14 -1.28 37.68 11.58
N LEU A 15 -0.18 37.19 11.02
CA LEU A 15 0.36 35.86 11.30
C LEU A 15 0.80 35.66 12.76
N GLN A 16 1.06 36.74 13.50
CA GLN A 16 1.41 36.67 14.93
C GLN A 16 0.18 36.52 15.83
N LYS A 17 -1.05 36.63 15.29
CA LYS A 17 -2.27 36.37 16.06
C LYS A 17 -2.39 34.88 16.42
N PRO A 18 -3.08 34.53 17.53
CA PRO A 18 -3.33 33.15 17.91
C PRO A 18 -3.94 32.32 16.77
N GLY A 19 -3.51 31.05 16.66
CA GLY A 19 -3.94 30.11 15.63
C GLY A 19 -3.28 30.29 14.26
N ASN A 20 -2.82 31.49 13.91
CA ASN A 20 -2.27 31.78 12.57
C ASN A 20 -0.84 31.24 12.36
N GLY A 21 -0.17 30.80 13.43
CA GLY A 21 1.15 30.16 13.36
C GLY A 21 1.14 28.74 12.78
N SER A 22 -0.04 28.12 12.67
CA SER A 22 -0.22 26.78 12.14
C SER A 22 -1.31 26.76 11.07
N CYS A 23 -1.21 25.88 10.09
CA CYS A 23 -2.20 25.69 9.03
C CYS A 23 -3.58 25.37 9.61
N ALA A 24 -4.61 26.09 9.16
CA ALA A 24 -5.98 25.90 9.65
C ALA A 24 -6.50 24.46 9.45
N ASP A 25 -6.12 23.82 8.35
CA ASP A 25 -6.66 22.51 7.96
C ASP A 25 -5.88 21.33 8.56
N CYS A 26 -4.55 21.40 8.58
CA CYS A 26 -3.69 20.26 8.92
C CYS A 26 -2.70 20.51 10.06
N GLY A 27 -2.68 21.73 10.62
CA GLY A 27 -1.79 22.08 11.73
C GLY A 27 -0.30 22.05 11.40
N ALA A 28 0.11 22.03 10.12
CA ALA A 28 1.51 22.27 9.74
C ALA A 28 1.96 23.65 10.23
N ASP A 29 3.18 23.75 10.77
CA ASP A 29 3.73 25.03 11.21
C ASP A 29 4.01 25.96 10.04
N ASN A 30 4.00 27.28 10.32
CA ASN A 30 4.38 28.35 9.39
C ASN A 30 3.62 28.30 8.05
N PRO A 31 2.29 28.59 8.06
CA PRO A 31 1.52 28.64 6.82
C PRO A 31 2.08 29.68 5.83
N GLU A 32 2.09 29.33 4.55
CA GLU A 32 2.72 30.11 3.47
C GLU A 32 1.70 30.80 2.56
N CYS A 33 0.42 30.43 2.70
CA CYS A 33 -0.67 30.88 1.86
C CYS A 33 -1.85 31.38 2.71
N GLY A 34 -2.63 32.31 2.17
CA GLY A 34 -3.93 32.69 2.72
C GLY A 34 -5.06 32.37 1.75
N SER A 35 -6.13 31.76 2.26
CA SER A 35 -7.39 31.54 1.54
C SER A 35 -8.26 32.78 1.68
N CYS A 36 -8.32 33.59 0.63
CA CYS A 36 -9.01 34.88 0.62
C CYS A 36 -10.54 34.74 0.60
N SER A 37 -11.07 33.55 0.31
CA SER A 37 -12.50 33.24 0.39
C SER A 37 -12.93 32.85 1.81
N LEU A 38 -12.06 32.18 2.55
CA LEU A 38 -12.37 31.63 3.88
C LEU A 38 -11.76 32.44 5.04
N GLY A 39 -10.77 33.28 4.78
CA GLY A 39 -10.11 34.07 5.81
C GLY A 39 -9.18 33.26 6.72
N VAL A 40 -8.55 32.21 6.16
CA VAL A 40 -7.66 31.30 6.89
C VAL A 40 -6.27 31.22 6.26
N PHE A 41 -5.26 30.99 7.09
CA PHE A 41 -3.88 30.74 6.71
C PHE A 41 -3.61 29.23 6.64
N ILE A 42 -3.05 28.80 5.52
CA ILE A 42 -2.85 27.38 5.18
C ILE A 42 -1.45 27.13 4.61
N CYS A 43 -0.96 25.90 4.76
CA CYS A 43 0.31 25.48 4.15
C CYS A 43 0.18 25.33 2.63
N LEU A 44 1.32 25.22 1.93
CA LEU A 44 1.33 25.05 0.48
C LEU A 44 0.55 23.79 0.02
N GLY A 45 0.62 22.69 0.78
CA GLY A 45 -0.12 21.46 0.48
C GLY A 45 -1.64 21.68 0.48
N CYS A 46 -2.17 22.26 1.56
CA CYS A 46 -3.60 22.58 1.69
C CYS A 46 -4.06 23.64 0.67
N SER A 47 -3.17 24.57 0.29
CA SER A 47 -3.45 25.55 -0.76
C SER A 47 -3.83 24.88 -2.09
N GLY A 48 -3.21 23.73 -2.42
CA GLY A 48 -3.52 22.97 -3.63
C GLY A 48 -4.92 22.35 -3.58
N VAL A 49 -5.37 21.94 -2.39
CA VAL A 49 -6.73 21.41 -2.16
C VAL A 49 -7.77 22.53 -2.29
N HIS A 50 -7.52 23.69 -1.69
CA HIS A 50 -8.45 24.83 -1.81
C HIS A 50 -8.62 25.24 -3.27
N ARG A 51 -7.55 25.26 -4.06
CA ARG A 51 -7.58 25.55 -5.51
C ARG A 51 -8.38 24.53 -6.34
N SER A 52 -8.58 23.31 -5.86
CA SER A 52 -9.33 22.28 -6.58
C SER A 52 -10.83 22.30 -6.27
N ILE A 53 -11.26 23.05 -5.25
CA ILE A 53 -12.67 23.20 -4.88
C ILE A 53 -13.23 24.45 -5.57
N PRO A 54 -14.27 24.30 -6.42
CA PRO A 54 -14.98 25.45 -7.01
C PRO A 54 -15.48 26.42 -5.92
N ASP A 55 -15.48 27.72 -6.21
CA ASP A 55 -15.85 28.82 -5.29
C ASP A 55 -14.91 29.08 -4.09
N LEU A 56 -14.06 28.11 -3.71
CA LEU A 56 -13.07 28.25 -2.62
C LEU A 56 -11.62 28.44 -3.11
N GLY A 57 -11.37 28.39 -4.41
CA GLY A 57 -10.03 28.43 -5.01
C GLY A 57 -9.27 29.76 -4.97
N LYS A 58 -9.78 30.79 -4.27
CA LYS A 58 -9.13 32.11 -4.17
C LYS A 58 -8.01 32.09 -3.12
N VAL A 59 -6.84 31.59 -3.51
CA VAL A 59 -5.67 31.45 -2.61
C VAL A 59 -4.49 32.32 -3.09
N ARG A 60 -3.82 32.99 -2.15
CA ARG A 60 -2.68 33.88 -2.38
C ARG A 60 -1.46 33.45 -1.56
N SER A 61 -0.27 33.50 -2.14
CA SER A 61 0.98 33.31 -1.41
C SER A 61 1.27 34.54 -0.56
N LEU A 62 1.70 34.35 0.69
CA LEU A 62 2.02 35.44 1.61
C LEU A 62 3.30 36.19 1.21
N LEU A 63 4.19 35.53 0.45
CA LEU A 63 5.48 36.09 0.03
C LEU A 63 5.52 36.46 -1.46
N LEU A 64 4.82 35.69 -2.32
CA LEU A 64 5.01 35.75 -3.77
C LEU A 64 3.83 36.39 -4.52
N SER A 65 2.70 36.63 -3.87
CA SER A 65 1.51 37.18 -4.53
C SER A 65 1.33 38.66 -4.22
N HIS A 66 0.73 39.39 -5.17
CA HIS A 66 0.14 40.69 -4.91
C HIS A 66 -1.14 40.51 -4.09
N TRP A 67 -1.33 41.38 -3.09
CA TRP A 67 -2.48 41.39 -2.20
C TRP A 67 -3.19 42.74 -2.33
N GLU A 68 -4.50 42.70 -2.56
CA GLU A 68 -5.31 43.92 -2.51
C GLU A 68 -5.58 44.31 -1.05
N ASP A 69 -5.72 45.61 -0.77
CA ASP A 69 -6.00 46.11 0.58
C ASP A 69 -7.27 45.49 1.19
N SER A 70 -8.29 45.24 0.36
CA SER A 70 -9.53 44.56 0.77
C SER A 70 -9.28 43.12 1.23
N GLU A 71 -8.36 42.39 0.57
CA GLU A 71 -7.99 41.03 0.93
C GLU A 71 -7.17 41.03 2.23
N VAL A 72 -6.24 41.97 2.39
CA VAL A 72 -5.45 42.12 3.62
C VAL A 72 -6.35 42.46 4.80
N GLN A 73 -7.30 43.37 4.62
CA GLN A 73 -8.28 43.72 5.64
C GLN A 73 -9.15 42.51 6.01
N PHE A 74 -9.66 41.77 5.02
CA PHE A 74 -10.45 40.56 5.24
C PHE A 74 -9.68 39.50 6.04
N MET A 75 -8.41 39.26 5.71
CA MET A 75 -7.55 38.35 6.48
C MET A 75 -7.25 38.89 7.89
N SER A 76 -7.14 40.21 8.05
CA SER A 76 -6.84 40.86 9.33
C SER A 76 -8.02 40.81 10.31
N GLU A 77 -9.25 40.91 9.81
CA GLU A 77 -10.49 40.81 10.60
C GLU A 77 -10.81 39.35 10.99
N ARG A 78 -10.25 38.39 10.24
CA ARG A 78 -10.38 36.95 10.47
C ARG A 78 -9.06 36.35 11.00
N GLY A 79 -8.88 35.05 10.80
CA GLY A 79 -7.78 34.27 11.33
C GLY A 79 -8.22 32.86 11.70
N ASN A 80 -7.26 31.97 11.84
CA ASN A 80 -7.48 30.54 11.96
C ASN A 80 -8.34 30.19 13.17
N ASP A 81 -8.06 30.74 14.36
CA ASP A 81 -8.86 30.43 15.56
C ASP A 81 -10.31 30.92 15.41
N ALA A 82 -10.50 32.15 14.92
CA ALA A 82 -11.83 32.72 14.72
C ALA A 82 -12.64 31.94 13.67
N MET A 83 -11.99 31.52 12.58
CA MET A 83 -12.66 30.79 11.53
C MET A 83 -12.86 29.31 11.88
N ASN A 84 -11.94 28.67 12.60
CA ASN A 84 -12.12 27.32 13.12
C ASN A 84 -13.30 27.29 14.10
N ALA A 85 -13.46 28.31 14.97
CA ALA A 85 -14.61 28.41 15.85
C ALA A 85 -15.96 28.52 15.11
N VAL A 86 -15.95 28.94 13.83
CA VAL A 86 -17.15 29.00 12.98
C VAL A 86 -17.32 27.72 12.17
N TYR A 87 -16.28 27.31 11.43
CA TYR A 87 -16.34 26.17 10.51
C TYR A 87 -16.30 24.82 11.22
N GLU A 88 -15.70 24.74 12.40
CA GLU A 88 -15.55 23.52 13.19
C GLU A 88 -16.53 23.45 14.37
N ALA A 89 -17.43 24.43 14.52
CA ALA A 89 -18.34 24.58 15.65
C ALA A 89 -19.21 23.34 15.93
N ALA A 90 -19.56 22.61 14.87
CA ALA A 90 -20.47 21.46 14.91
C ALA A 90 -19.77 20.13 14.61
N LEU A 91 -18.43 20.05 14.72
CA LEU A 91 -17.73 18.78 14.54
C LEU A 91 -18.09 17.79 15.66
N PRO A 92 -18.54 16.57 15.32
CA PRO A 92 -18.77 15.54 16.33
C PRO A 92 -17.49 15.17 17.08
N VAL A 93 -17.61 14.74 18.34
CA VAL A 93 -16.45 14.37 19.20
C VAL A 93 -15.58 13.24 18.60
N TYR A 94 -16.17 12.38 17.78
CA TYR A 94 -15.46 11.29 17.09
C TYR A 94 -14.83 11.73 15.75
N TYR A 95 -15.01 12.98 15.35
CA TYR A 95 -14.47 13.50 14.09
C TYR A 95 -12.97 13.75 14.25
N TYR A 96 -12.17 12.97 13.52
CA TYR A 96 -10.73 13.12 13.49
C TYR A 96 -10.31 14.30 12.59
N LYS A 97 -9.67 15.31 13.18
CA LYS A 97 -9.10 16.44 12.44
C LYS A 97 -7.78 16.01 11.81
N PRO A 98 -7.65 16.08 10.46
CA PRO A 98 -6.43 15.66 9.80
C PRO A 98 -5.21 16.50 10.23
N THR A 99 -4.05 15.88 10.33
CA THR A 99 -2.75 16.52 10.56
C THR A 99 -1.89 16.53 9.30
N HIS A 100 -0.86 17.37 9.27
CA HIS A 100 0.10 17.41 8.16
C HIS A 100 0.88 16.11 7.99
N ARG A 101 0.84 15.22 8.99
CA ARG A 101 1.46 13.89 8.96
C ARG A 101 0.54 12.81 8.39
N ASP A 102 -0.73 13.14 8.15
CA ASP A 102 -1.74 12.18 7.69
C ASP A 102 -1.68 11.90 6.20
N CYS A 103 -0.89 12.71 5.48
CA CYS A 103 -0.60 12.50 4.08
C CYS A 103 0.91 12.42 3.87
N GLN A 104 1.42 11.21 3.63
CA GLN A 104 2.79 11.04 3.15
C GLN A 104 2.80 11.26 1.64
N ASP A 105 3.55 12.25 1.16
CA ASP A 105 3.71 12.60 -0.24
C ASP A 105 5.19 12.69 -0.58
N GLY A 106 5.60 12.03 -1.67
CA GLY A 106 7.02 11.91 -1.99
C GLY A 106 7.27 11.15 -3.28
N MET A 107 8.52 11.15 -3.73
CA MET A 107 8.93 10.54 -4.99
C MET A 107 9.65 9.23 -4.72
N LEU A 108 9.12 8.12 -5.24
CA LEU A 108 9.77 6.81 -5.16
C LEU A 108 10.13 6.31 -6.56
N MET A 109 11.25 5.59 -6.66
CA MET A 109 11.60 4.88 -7.89
C MET A 109 10.74 3.62 -8.00
N LYS A 110 9.76 3.62 -8.90
CA LYS A 110 8.89 2.47 -9.13
C LYS A 110 9.37 1.64 -10.31
N ARG A 111 9.50 0.33 -10.13
CA ARG A 111 9.71 -0.60 -11.26
C ARG A 111 8.51 -0.63 -12.21
N GLY A 112 8.77 -0.44 -13.49
CA GLY A 112 7.79 -0.58 -14.57
C GLY A 112 7.39 -2.03 -14.77
N ARG A 113 6.12 -2.24 -15.16
CA ARG A 113 5.51 -3.58 -15.27
C ARG A 113 6.21 -4.46 -16.30
N ASP A 114 6.41 -3.93 -17.51
CA ASP A 114 6.81 -4.73 -18.68
C ASP A 114 8.27 -4.49 -19.09
N ASN A 115 8.84 -3.33 -18.72
CA ASN A 115 10.19 -2.92 -19.13
C ASN A 115 11.25 -3.15 -18.04
N GLY A 116 10.85 -3.52 -16.81
CA GLY A 116 11.76 -3.72 -15.68
C GLY A 116 12.51 -2.49 -15.19
N GLN A 117 12.27 -1.30 -15.77
CA GLN A 117 12.99 -0.07 -15.44
C GLN A 117 12.39 0.60 -14.21
N PHE A 118 13.25 1.11 -13.33
CA PHE A 118 12.83 1.96 -12.22
C PHE A 118 12.67 3.41 -12.68
N LEU A 119 11.49 3.97 -12.46
CA LEU A 119 11.15 5.32 -12.89
C LEU A 119 10.58 6.11 -11.72
N ASN A 120 10.95 7.39 -11.61
CA ASN A 120 10.42 8.27 -10.56
C ASN A 120 8.90 8.44 -10.69
N ARG A 121 8.19 8.19 -9.59
CA ARG A 121 6.74 8.33 -9.49
C ARG A 121 6.42 9.02 -8.18
N ARG A 122 5.46 9.94 -8.22
CA ARG A 122 4.96 10.59 -7.01
C ARG A 122 3.95 9.65 -6.35
N PHE A 123 4.10 9.42 -5.05
CA PHE A 123 3.18 8.67 -4.22
C PHE A 123 2.51 9.61 -3.24
N VAL A 124 1.24 9.34 -2.97
CA VAL A 124 0.47 10.04 -1.95
C VAL A 124 -0.29 8.98 -1.17
N LEU A 125 0.13 8.73 0.06
CA LEU A 125 -0.63 7.95 1.03
C LEU A 125 -1.55 8.90 1.76
N SER A 126 -2.85 8.63 1.75
CA SER A 126 -3.85 9.41 2.47
C SER A 126 -4.48 8.56 3.56
N LEU A 127 -4.29 8.97 4.82
CA LEU A 127 -4.97 8.38 5.97
C LEU A 127 -6.48 8.59 5.88
N ARG A 128 -6.91 9.78 5.44
CA ARG A 128 -8.33 10.15 5.29
C ARG A 128 -9.08 9.23 4.33
N ASP A 129 -8.48 8.98 3.17
CA ASP A 129 -9.10 8.18 2.12
C ASP A 129 -8.78 6.68 2.29
N GLY A 130 -7.79 6.33 3.12
CA GLY A 130 -7.30 4.96 3.26
C GLY A 130 -6.70 4.43 1.98
N THR A 131 -6.04 5.31 1.21
CA THR A 131 -5.53 4.96 -0.11
C THR A 131 -4.08 5.38 -0.31
N LEU A 132 -3.33 4.52 -1.00
CA LEU A 132 -2.05 4.85 -1.60
C LEU A 132 -2.28 5.13 -3.09
N LYS A 133 -2.07 6.38 -3.49
CA LYS A 133 -2.19 6.84 -4.88
C LYS A 133 -0.80 7.01 -5.46
N TYR A 134 -0.65 6.76 -6.76
CA TYR A 134 0.58 7.13 -7.46
C TYR A 134 0.33 7.79 -8.79
N TYR A 135 1.25 8.67 -9.15
CA TYR A 135 1.19 9.51 -10.32
C TYR A 135 2.41 9.28 -11.20
N THR A 136 2.22 9.29 -12.52
CA THR A 136 3.32 9.09 -13.47
C THR A 136 4.29 10.25 -13.53
N LYS A 137 3.84 11.45 -13.17
CA LYS A 137 4.59 12.71 -13.16
C LYS A 137 4.19 13.52 -11.94
N LEU A 138 5.03 14.48 -11.54
CA LEU A 138 4.83 15.31 -10.34
C LEU A 138 3.56 16.18 -10.43
N ASP A 139 3.30 16.72 -11.62
CA ASP A 139 2.23 17.66 -11.97
C ASP A 139 0.93 16.98 -12.43
N ALA A 140 0.91 15.64 -12.47
CA ALA A 140 -0.25 14.90 -12.94
C ALA A 140 -1.43 15.09 -11.97
N LYS A 141 -2.57 15.55 -12.49
CA LYS A 141 -3.80 15.79 -11.72
C LYS A 141 -4.59 14.51 -11.41
N VAL A 142 -4.37 13.45 -12.18
CA VAL A 142 -5.12 12.19 -12.08
C VAL A 142 -4.15 11.06 -11.70
N PRO A 143 -4.44 10.27 -10.65
CA PRO A 143 -3.58 9.17 -10.26
C PRO A 143 -3.63 8.06 -11.31
N LYS A 144 -2.48 7.43 -11.56
CA LYS A 144 -2.37 6.25 -12.42
C LYS A 144 -2.99 5.01 -11.78
N ALA A 145 -2.91 4.92 -10.45
CA ALA A 145 -3.68 3.96 -9.67
C ALA A 145 -4.02 4.52 -8.29
N VAL A 146 -5.13 4.04 -7.75
CA VAL A 146 -5.60 4.27 -6.38
C VAL A 146 -5.71 2.90 -5.74
N ILE A 147 -4.94 2.66 -4.68
CA ILE A 147 -4.83 1.36 -4.02
C ILE A 147 -5.38 1.52 -2.61
N LYS A 148 -6.32 0.69 -2.19
CA LYS A 148 -6.83 0.73 -0.81
C LYS A 148 -5.79 0.12 0.14
N VAL A 149 -5.52 0.81 1.24
CA VAL A 149 -4.42 0.46 2.16
C VAL A 149 -4.70 -0.82 2.95
N ASP A 150 -5.97 -1.15 3.18
CA ASP A 150 -6.39 -2.43 3.76
C ASP A 150 -5.99 -3.65 2.92
N THR A 151 -5.89 -3.50 1.59
CA THR A 151 -5.47 -4.56 0.67
C THR A 151 -3.95 -4.67 0.50
N ILE A 152 -3.19 -3.71 1.05
CA ILE A 152 -1.75 -3.64 0.88
C ILE A 152 -1.03 -4.60 1.84
N ASN A 153 0.00 -5.27 1.34
CA ASN A 153 1.07 -5.81 2.16
C ASN A 153 2.41 -5.24 1.68
N ALA A 154 3.25 -4.76 2.61
CA ALA A 154 4.56 -4.21 2.32
C ALA A 154 5.65 -5.03 3.02
N CYS A 155 6.72 -5.39 2.30
CA CYS A 155 7.82 -6.20 2.82
C CYS A 155 9.14 -5.75 2.20
N PHE A 156 10.18 -5.56 3.02
CA PHE A 156 11.53 -5.25 2.52
C PHE A 156 12.14 -6.47 1.84
N GLN A 157 12.65 -6.27 0.63
CA GLN A 157 13.12 -7.33 -0.27
C GLN A 157 14.40 -6.88 -1.00
N PRO A 158 15.47 -6.49 -0.26
CA PRO A 158 16.60 -5.81 -0.85
C PRO A 158 17.38 -6.67 -1.85
N ASP A 159 17.63 -7.94 -1.52
CA ASP A 159 18.37 -8.87 -2.39
C ASP A 159 17.60 -9.17 -3.68
N LYS A 160 16.29 -9.39 -3.57
CA LYS A 160 15.42 -9.65 -4.71
C LYS A 160 15.34 -8.47 -5.68
N ILE A 161 15.28 -7.25 -5.12
CA ILE A 161 15.17 -6.01 -5.88
C ILE A 161 16.54 -5.57 -6.42
N GLY A 162 17.63 -6.01 -5.81
CA GLY A 162 18.99 -5.54 -6.09
C GLY A 162 19.25 -4.14 -5.56
N ASN A 163 18.59 -3.74 -4.46
CA ASN A 163 18.74 -2.44 -3.83
C ASN A 163 18.57 -2.56 -2.30
N PRO A 164 19.48 -2.01 -1.47
CA PRO A 164 19.41 -2.14 -0.01
C PRO A 164 18.13 -1.54 0.60
N ASN A 165 17.53 -0.58 -0.08
CA ASN A 165 16.29 0.10 0.30
C ASN A 165 15.07 -0.44 -0.47
N GLY A 166 15.17 -1.66 -1.01
CA GLY A 166 14.13 -2.28 -1.81
C GLY A 166 12.90 -2.64 -0.98
N LEU A 167 11.77 -1.96 -1.23
CA LEU A 167 10.47 -2.27 -0.65
C LEU A 167 9.55 -2.89 -1.70
N GLN A 168 9.03 -4.07 -1.41
CA GLN A 168 8.01 -4.73 -2.21
C GLN A 168 6.63 -4.44 -1.61
N ILE A 169 5.77 -3.79 -2.37
CA ILE A 169 4.35 -3.62 -2.04
C ILE A 169 3.55 -4.55 -2.92
N THR A 170 2.72 -5.36 -2.29
CA THR A 170 1.73 -6.20 -2.93
C THR A 170 0.34 -5.72 -2.57
N TYR A 171 -0.60 -5.76 -3.51
CA TYR A 171 -1.99 -5.45 -3.23
C TYR A 171 -2.90 -6.31 -4.09
N LEU A 172 -4.08 -6.61 -3.55
CA LEU A 172 -5.12 -7.33 -4.26
C LEU A 172 -5.96 -6.34 -5.06
N ARG A 173 -6.19 -6.63 -6.33
CA ARG A 173 -7.10 -5.84 -7.18
C ARG A 173 -8.29 -6.68 -7.60
N ASP A 174 -9.49 -6.20 -7.30
CA ASP A 174 -10.72 -6.77 -7.82
C ASP A 174 -10.82 -6.47 -9.33
N ASN A 175 -10.78 -7.50 -10.18
CA ASN A 175 -11.00 -7.31 -11.62
C ASN A 175 -12.50 -7.31 -11.93
N ILE A 176 -12.95 -6.27 -12.65
CA ILE A 176 -14.34 -6.10 -13.12
C ILE A 176 -14.59 -6.80 -14.48
N THR A 177 -13.58 -7.34 -15.16
CA THR A 177 -13.75 -7.95 -16.50
C THR A 177 -13.35 -9.42 -16.56
N ARG A 178 -14.38 -10.28 -16.65
CA ARG A 178 -14.51 -11.60 -17.32
C ARG A 178 -13.34 -12.59 -17.42
N SER A 179 -12.39 -12.56 -16.50
CA SER A 179 -11.53 -13.69 -16.11
C SER A 179 -10.96 -13.37 -14.72
N LYS A 180 -11.77 -13.58 -13.68
CA LYS A 180 -11.49 -13.16 -12.30
C LYS A 180 -10.56 -14.16 -11.60
N ASN A 181 -9.26 -14.05 -11.88
CA ASN A 181 -8.23 -14.55 -10.97
C ASN A 181 -7.71 -13.36 -10.16
N ILE A 182 -7.79 -13.47 -8.84
CA ILE A 182 -7.29 -12.51 -7.85
C ILE A 182 -5.86 -12.13 -8.26
N SER A 183 -5.70 -10.92 -8.81
CA SER A 183 -4.42 -10.48 -9.34
C SER A 183 -3.70 -9.74 -8.22
N GLN A 184 -2.80 -10.42 -7.53
CA GLN A 184 -1.85 -9.78 -6.63
C GLN A 184 -0.83 -9.01 -7.49
N PHE A 185 -0.83 -7.68 -7.35
CA PHE A 185 0.07 -6.79 -8.09
C PHE A 185 1.31 -6.53 -7.26
N TYR A 186 2.48 -6.81 -7.82
CA TYR A 186 3.76 -6.51 -7.21
C TYR A 186 4.26 -5.16 -7.72
N CYS A 187 4.57 -4.26 -6.81
CA CYS A 187 5.23 -3.00 -7.09
C CYS A 187 6.48 -2.89 -6.23
N PHE A 188 7.62 -2.69 -6.88
CA PHE A 188 8.90 -2.58 -6.24
C PHE A 188 9.33 -1.12 -6.22
N TYR A 189 9.75 -0.66 -5.04
CA TYR A 189 10.22 0.69 -4.79
C TYR A 189 11.63 0.67 -4.24
N CYS A 190 12.40 1.68 -4.61
CA CYS A 190 13.65 1.99 -3.93
C CYS A 190 13.83 3.50 -3.82
N THR A 191 14.66 3.89 -2.86
CA THR A 191 15.12 5.25 -2.61
C THR A 191 16.65 5.22 -2.49
N LEU A 192 17.30 6.35 -2.72
CA LEU A 192 18.70 6.52 -2.35
C LEU A 192 18.85 6.75 -0.84
N ASP A 193 17.78 7.24 -0.19
CA ASP A 193 17.74 7.53 1.24
C ASP A 193 17.02 6.40 2.01
N GLN A 194 17.74 5.75 2.92
CA GLN A 194 17.20 4.68 3.76
C GLN A 194 16.10 5.17 4.71
N ILE A 195 16.19 6.42 5.19
CA ILE A 195 15.22 6.99 6.13
C ILE A 195 13.86 7.11 5.44
N GLU A 196 13.85 7.65 4.21
CA GLU A 196 12.63 7.88 3.44
C GLU A 196 11.81 6.59 3.23
N ILE A 197 12.44 5.49 2.81
CA ILE A 197 11.68 4.25 2.53
C ILE A 197 11.14 3.60 3.82
N VAL A 198 11.87 3.75 4.93
CA VAL A 198 11.44 3.25 6.25
C VAL A 198 10.27 4.08 6.77
N GLU A 199 10.26 5.40 6.55
CA GLU A 199 9.11 6.26 6.84
C GLU A 199 7.89 5.82 6.03
N TRP A 200 8.01 5.63 4.72
CA TRP A 200 6.91 5.13 3.88
C TRP A 200 6.33 3.81 4.39
N PHE A 201 7.19 2.85 4.74
CA PHE A 201 6.78 1.57 5.31
C PHE A 201 5.98 1.76 6.62
N ASN A 202 6.46 2.63 7.51
CA ASN A 202 5.79 2.90 8.78
C ASN A 202 4.49 3.70 8.61
N CYS A 203 4.42 4.65 7.68
CA CYS A 203 3.19 5.38 7.37
C CYS A 203 2.10 4.45 6.81
N ILE A 204 2.45 3.50 5.95
CA ILE A 204 1.51 2.46 5.48
C ILE A 204 0.97 1.66 6.67
N ARG A 205 1.87 1.18 7.56
CA ARG A 205 1.49 0.43 8.76
C ARG A 205 0.61 1.23 9.71
N ALA A 206 0.92 2.50 9.94
CA ALA A 206 0.14 3.40 10.78
C ALA A 206 -1.27 3.60 10.22
N THR A 207 -1.37 3.78 8.89
CA THR A 207 -2.66 3.89 8.19
C THR A 207 -3.47 2.60 8.33
N GLN A 208 -2.86 1.44 8.10
CA GLN A 208 -3.53 0.15 8.31
C GLN A 208 -4.02 -0.02 9.75
N LEU A 209 -3.21 0.35 10.73
CA LEU A 209 -3.57 0.23 12.15
C LEU A 209 -4.77 1.11 12.49
N HIS A 210 -4.81 2.34 11.98
CA HIS A 210 -5.95 3.23 12.14
C HIS A 210 -7.23 2.59 11.60
N TYR A 211 -7.20 2.06 10.37
CA TYR A 211 -8.36 1.39 9.77
C TYR A 211 -8.80 0.14 10.55
N LEU A 212 -7.85 -0.66 11.02
CA LEU A 212 -8.17 -1.85 11.84
C LEU A 212 -8.78 -1.46 13.19
N LYS A 213 -8.32 -0.39 13.83
CA LYS A 213 -8.90 0.10 15.09
C LYS A 213 -10.34 0.58 14.91
N VAL A 214 -10.64 1.23 13.78
CA VAL A 214 -12.00 1.65 13.44
C VAL A 214 -12.89 0.44 13.13
N ALA A 215 -12.39 -0.54 12.39
CA ALA A 215 -13.14 -1.75 12.03
C ALA A 215 -13.36 -2.70 13.22
N PHE A 216 -12.45 -2.71 14.19
CA PHE A 216 -12.46 -3.59 15.36
C PHE A 216 -12.23 -2.78 16.66
N PRO A 217 -13.22 -1.99 17.12
CA PRO A 217 -13.06 -1.06 18.24
C PRO A 217 -12.76 -1.72 19.60
N GLY A 218 -12.96 -3.03 19.72
CA GLY A 218 -12.61 -3.82 20.91
C GLY A 218 -11.29 -4.59 20.82
N ALA A 219 -10.58 -4.54 19.69
CA ALA A 219 -9.32 -5.25 19.51
C ALA A 219 -8.14 -4.45 20.08
N THR A 220 -7.24 -5.16 20.75
CA THR A 220 -6.02 -4.58 21.32
C THR A 220 -4.94 -4.38 20.25
N ASP A 221 -4.01 -3.47 20.49
CA ASP A 221 -2.85 -3.25 19.60
C ASP A 221 -2.02 -4.53 19.38
N ALA A 222 -1.96 -5.41 20.38
CA ALA A 222 -1.26 -6.70 20.27
C ALA A 222 -1.92 -7.65 19.27
N GLU A 223 -3.25 -7.63 19.16
CA GLU A 223 -4.01 -8.45 18.21
C GLU A 223 -3.98 -7.87 16.78
N LEU A 224 -3.84 -6.54 16.65
CA LEU A 224 -3.87 -5.85 15.36
C LEU A 224 -2.49 -5.75 14.69
N LYS A 225 -1.42 -5.54 15.46
CA LYS A 225 -0.05 -5.37 14.94
C LYS A 225 0.40 -6.48 13.98
N PRO A 226 0.12 -7.77 14.22
CA PRO A 226 0.49 -8.85 13.30
C PRO A 226 -0.22 -8.78 11.94
N LYS A 227 -1.34 -8.04 11.84
CA LYS A 227 -2.16 -7.94 10.63
C LYS A 227 -1.77 -6.81 9.67
N LEU A 228 -0.85 -5.92 10.08
CA LEU A 228 -0.50 -4.71 9.31
C LEU A 228 0.30 -5.05 8.04
N THR A 229 1.57 -5.39 8.22
CA THR A 229 2.47 -5.83 7.16
C THR A 229 3.11 -7.12 7.58
N ARG A 230 3.32 -8.02 6.62
CA ARG A 230 3.87 -9.35 6.87
C ARG A 230 5.00 -9.68 5.92
N SER A 231 5.95 -10.43 6.44
CA SER A 231 6.95 -11.11 5.64
C SER A 231 6.35 -12.35 5.00
N PHE A 232 6.89 -12.75 3.85
CA PHE A 232 6.55 -14.03 3.26
C PHE A 232 7.12 -15.15 4.13
N LEU A 233 6.37 -16.23 4.30
CA LEU A 233 6.79 -17.37 5.11
C LEU A 233 8.02 -18.02 4.49
N LYS A 234 8.01 -18.20 3.18
CA LYS A 234 9.15 -18.71 2.42
C LYS A 234 9.09 -18.26 0.98
N GLU A 235 10.26 -18.03 0.41
CA GLU A 235 10.45 -17.79 -1.02
C GLU A 235 11.62 -18.60 -1.56
N GLY A 236 11.63 -18.85 -2.86
CA GLY A 236 12.71 -19.58 -3.51
C GLY A 236 12.28 -20.20 -4.82
N TYR A 237 13.24 -20.75 -5.55
CA TYR A 237 12.95 -21.49 -6.77
C TYR A 237 12.50 -22.92 -6.46
N MET A 238 11.54 -23.41 -7.24
CA MET A 238 11.19 -24.84 -7.39
C MET A 238 10.88 -25.10 -8.86
N GLU A 239 11.01 -26.34 -9.34
CA GLU A 239 10.41 -26.72 -10.62
C GLU A 239 8.98 -27.22 -10.39
N LYS A 240 8.10 -27.01 -11.36
CA LYS A 240 6.72 -27.51 -11.33
C LYS A 240 6.26 -28.02 -12.69
N THR A 241 5.37 -29.00 -12.68
CA THR A 241 4.64 -29.45 -13.89
C THR A 241 3.25 -28.78 -14.00
N GLY A 242 2.57 -29.00 -15.12
CA GLY A 242 1.21 -28.53 -15.39
C GLY A 242 0.14 -29.36 -14.67
N PRO A 243 -1.14 -29.04 -14.88
CA PRO A 243 -2.26 -29.74 -14.25
C PRO A 243 -2.40 -31.19 -14.70
N ARG A 244 -1.99 -31.53 -15.93
CA ARG A 244 -2.08 -32.90 -16.44
C ARG A 244 -0.90 -33.77 -16.02
N GLN A 245 0.14 -33.16 -15.44
CA GLN A 245 1.38 -33.82 -15.00
C GLN A 245 2.18 -34.50 -16.12
N THR A 246 1.74 -34.32 -17.37
CA THR A 246 2.44 -34.75 -18.59
C THR A 246 3.29 -33.63 -19.17
N GLU A 247 3.05 -32.38 -18.73
CA GLU A 247 3.85 -31.24 -19.16
C GLU A 247 5.24 -31.27 -18.53
N GLY A 248 6.23 -30.71 -19.23
CA GLY A 248 7.57 -30.65 -18.68
C GLY A 248 7.66 -29.79 -17.42
N PHE A 249 8.56 -30.18 -16.51
CA PHE A 249 8.89 -29.40 -15.34
C PHE A 249 9.54 -28.07 -15.74
N LYS A 250 9.11 -26.97 -15.10
CA LYS A 250 9.63 -25.62 -15.37
C LYS A 250 10.01 -24.96 -14.06
N LYS A 251 11.24 -24.44 -13.98
CA LYS A 251 11.71 -23.58 -12.89
C LYS A 251 10.83 -22.34 -12.76
N ARG A 252 10.36 -22.05 -11.55
CA ARG A 252 9.53 -20.89 -11.18
C ARG A 252 9.99 -20.36 -9.83
N TRP A 253 9.87 -19.06 -9.64
CA TRP A 253 10.03 -18.44 -8.32
C TRP A 253 8.73 -18.64 -7.55
N PHE A 254 8.79 -19.13 -6.31
CA PHE A 254 7.64 -19.32 -5.45
C PHE A 254 7.69 -18.36 -4.28
N THR A 255 6.50 -17.89 -3.87
CA THR A 255 6.30 -17.07 -2.68
C THR A 255 5.12 -17.65 -1.90
N LEU A 256 5.38 -18.04 -0.65
CA LEU A 256 4.36 -18.49 0.29
C LEU A 256 3.97 -17.33 1.22
N ASP A 257 2.78 -16.78 0.99
CA ASP A 257 2.17 -15.75 1.85
C ASP A 257 0.97 -16.37 2.58
N HIS A 258 1.13 -16.67 3.88
CA HIS A 258 0.14 -17.39 4.69
C HIS A 258 -0.26 -18.72 4.04
N ARG A 259 -1.48 -18.79 3.50
CA ARG A 259 -2.06 -19.95 2.83
C ARG A 259 -2.00 -19.86 1.31
N ARG A 260 -1.37 -18.83 0.76
CA ARG A 260 -1.28 -18.60 -0.69
C ARG A 260 0.12 -18.91 -1.17
N LEU A 261 0.24 -20.01 -1.90
CA LEU A 261 1.46 -20.35 -2.62
C LEU A 261 1.35 -19.82 -4.05
N MET A 262 2.11 -18.78 -4.35
CA MET A 262 2.15 -18.16 -5.68
C MET A 262 3.41 -18.53 -6.42
N TYR A 263 3.34 -18.58 -7.74
CA TYR A 263 4.53 -18.84 -8.57
C TYR A 263 4.65 -17.89 -9.76
N PHE A 264 5.89 -17.51 -10.07
CA PHE A 264 6.25 -16.47 -11.04
C PHE A 264 7.28 -17.00 -12.04
N ARG A 265 7.36 -16.38 -13.22
CA ARG A 265 8.45 -16.70 -14.16
C ARG A 265 9.75 -16.08 -13.66
N ASP A 266 9.66 -14.83 -13.22
CA ASP A 266 10.76 -14.05 -12.62
C ASP A 266 10.36 -13.55 -11.22
N PRO A 267 11.28 -13.47 -10.23
CA PRO A 267 10.97 -12.98 -8.88
C PRO A 267 10.39 -11.56 -8.84
N LEU A 268 10.68 -10.73 -9.86
CA LEU A 268 10.21 -9.35 -9.98
C LEU A 268 9.01 -9.20 -10.93
N ASP A 269 8.41 -10.30 -11.38
CA ASP A 269 7.18 -10.26 -12.18
C ASP A 269 6.05 -9.56 -11.41
N ALA A 270 5.32 -8.68 -12.11
CA ALA A 270 4.20 -7.96 -11.51
C ALA A 270 3.01 -8.87 -11.15
N PHE A 271 2.93 -10.09 -11.72
CA PHE A 271 1.81 -11.01 -11.58
C PHE A 271 2.27 -12.46 -11.45
N ALA A 272 1.61 -13.20 -10.56
CA ALA A 272 1.76 -14.64 -10.48
C ALA A 272 1.23 -15.30 -11.77
N LYS A 273 1.90 -16.37 -12.20
CA LYS A 273 1.42 -17.26 -13.26
C LYS A 273 0.29 -18.17 -12.77
N GLY A 274 0.21 -18.36 -11.46
CA GLY A 274 -0.90 -18.99 -10.78
C GLY A 274 -0.67 -19.01 -9.28
N GLU A 275 -1.70 -19.41 -8.57
CA GLU A 275 -1.74 -19.48 -7.13
C GLU A 275 -2.37 -20.79 -6.69
N VAL A 276 -1.97 -21.26 -5.51
CA VAL A 276 -2.51 -22.45 -4.86
C VAL A 276 -2.89 -22.05 -3.43
N PHE A 277 -4.13 -22.33 -3.05
CA PHE A 277 -4.57 -22.17 -1.67
C PHE A 277 -4.21 -23.42 -0.86
N LEU A 278 -3.59 -23.23 0.30
CA LEU A 278 -3.17 -24.30 1.21
C LEU A 278 -4.09 -24.30 2.45
N GLY A 279 -5.12 -25.15 2.38
CA GLY A 279 -6.05 -25.35 3.49
C GLY A 279 -5.48 -26.22 4.61
N HIS A 280 -6.33 -26.53 5.58
CA HIS A 280 -5.99 -27.42 6.70
C HIS A 280 -6.08 -28.89 6.30
N ARG A 281 -5.31 -29.76 6.96
CA ARG A 281 -5.26 -31.21 6.68
C ARG A 281 -6.61 -31.91 6.73
N ASP A 282 -7.47 -31.53 7.67
CA ASP A 282 -8.82 -32.09 7.80
C ASP A 282 -9.71 -31.85 6.57
N HIS A 283 -9.33 -30.91 5.70
CA HIS A 283 -10.05 -30.58 4.47
C HIS A 283 -9.36 -31.16 3.22
N GLY A 284 -8.58 -32.24 3.36
CA GLY A 284 -7.94 -32.93 2.23
C GLY A 284 -6.71 -32.22 1.68
N TYR A 285 -6.03 -31.42 2.49
CA TYR A 285 -4.75 -30.79 2.12
C TYR A 285 -3.58 -31.53 2.74
N HIS A 286 -2.72 -32.13 1.92
CA HIS A 286 -1.57 -32.90 2.40
C HIS A 286 -0.30 -32.53 1.64
N VAL A 287 0.83 -32.73 2.29
CA VAL A 287 2.14 -32.57 1.67
C VAL A 287 3.01 -33.79 1.98
N THR A 288 3.62 -34.37 0.95
CA THR A 288 4.45 -35.56 1.03
C THR A 288 5.78 -35.35 0.32
N ILE A 289 6.80 -36.07 0.78
CA ILE A 289 8.14 -36.08 0.19
C ILE A 289 8.14 -37.04 -1.00
N GLY A 290 8.75 -36.62 -2.10
CA GLY A 290 8.87 -37.37 -3.33
C GLY A 290 7.77 -37.07 -4.34
N LEU A 291 7.89 -37.70 -5.51
CA LEU A 291 6.89 -37.66 -6.58
C LEU A 291 6.12 -39.00 -6.60
N PRO A 292 4.85 -39.02 -7.02
CA PRO A 292 4.09 -40.25 -7.16
C PRO A 292 4.78 -41.25 -8.10
N ALA A 293 4.63 -42.54 -7.81
CA ALA A 293 5.18 -43.60 -8.66
C ALA A 293 4.60 -43.50 -10.10
N GLY A 294 5.47 -43.59 -11.11
CA GLY A 294 5.08 -43.45 -12.52
C GLY A 294 5.02 -42.00 -13.04
N THR A 295 5.41 -41.00 -12.24
CA THR A 295 5.52 -39.62 -12.71
C THR A 295 6.54 -39.51 -13.85
N HIS A 296 6.11 -39.03 -15.01
CA HIS A 296 7.02 -38.71 -16.11
C HIS A 296 7.82 -37.46 -15.76
N TYR A 297 9.02 -37.65 -15.25
CA TYR A 297 9.89 -36.59 -14.78
C TYR A 297 10.96 -36.26 -15.84
N ASN A 298 10.97 -35.00 -16.28
CA ASN A 298 11.96 -34.46 -17.23
C ASN A 298 12.61 -33.16 -16.70
N GLY A 299 12.57 -32.94 -15.39
CA GLY A 299 13.20 -31.80 -14.73
C GLY A 299 14.69 -32.03 -14.51
N THR A 300 15.34 -31.03 -13.90
CA THR A 300 16.76 -31.11 -13.54
C THR A 300 16.99 -31.36 -12.05
N TRP A 301 15.99 -31.08 -11.21
CA TRP A 301 16.06 -31.13 -9.74
C TRP A 301 15.45 -32.38 -9.11
N GLN A 302 16.19 -33.07 -8.25
CA GLN A 302 15.87 -34.44 -7.83
C GLN A 302 14.99 -34.55 -6.56
N TYR A 303 14.87 -33.48 -5.79
CA TYR A 303 14.19 -33.52 -4.48
C TYR A 303 12.71 -33.17 -4.61
N GLY A 304 11.85 -34.18 -4.80
CA GLY A 304 10.43 -34.01 -5.08
C GLY A 304 9.56 -33.62 -3.88
N ILE A 305 8.53 -32.81 -4.10
CA ILE A 305 7.48 -32.47 -3.14
C ILE A 305 6.14 -32.65 -3.84
N THR A 306 5.20 -33.32 -3.18
CA THR A 306 3.82 -33.47 -3.67
C THR A 306 2.88 -32.77 -2.70
N ILE A 307 2.11 -31.81 -3.21
CA ILE A 307 1.01 -31.17 -2.47
C ILE A 307 -0.32 -31.67 -3.05
N GLU A 308 -1.12 -32.31 -2.22
CA GLU A 308 -2.48 -32.74 -2.55
C GLU A 308 -3.47 -31.70 -2.03
N THR A 309 -4.35 -31.24 -2.91
CA THR A 309 -5.54 -30.46 -2.57
C THR A 309 -6.78 -31.24 -3.01
N PRO A 310 -7.99 -30.90 -2.52
CA PRO A 310 -9.23 -31.58 -2.94
C PRO A 310 -9.44 -31.62 -4.45
N ASP A 311 -9.01 -30.57 -5.16
CA ASP A 311 -9.24 -30.43 -6.59
C ASP A 311 -8.11 -31.04 -7.44
N ARG A 312 -6.87 -31.08 -6.92
CA ARG A 312 -5.69 -31.38 -7.72
C ARG A 312 -4.46 -31.73 -6.88
N SER A 313 -3.60 -32.59 -7.44
CA SER A 313 -2.22 -32.78 -6.99
C SER A 313 -1.22 -31.86 -7.73
N PHE A 314 -0.35 -31.21 -6.97
CA PHE A 314 0.73 -30.35 -7.43
C PHE A 314 2.09 -31.01 -7.16
N LEU A 315 2.88 -31.17 -8.22
CA LEU A 315 4.20 -31.79 -8.16
C LEU A 315 5.28 -30.73 -8.32
N PHE A 316 6.21 -30.72 -7.38
CA PHE A 316 7.34 -29.82 -7.34
C PHE A 316 8.64 -30.57 -7.17
N THR A 317 9.74 -29.93 -7.53
CA THR A 317 11.09 -30.41 -7.22
C THR A 317 11.97 -29.25 -6.75
N CYS A 318 12.91 -29.53 -5.84
CA CYS A 318 13.89 -28.60 -5.29
C CYS A 318 15.31 -28.99 -5.70
N GLU A 319 16.22 -28.02 -5.76
CA GLU A 319 17.62 -28.23 -6.15
C GLU A 319 18.39 -29.02 -5.09
N THR A 320 18.10 -28.77 -3.82
CA THR A 320 18.78 -29.40 -2.68
C THR A 320 17.81 -30.03 -1.67
N ASP A 321 18.30 -31.03 -0.94
CA ASP A 321 17.58 -31.66 0.19
C ASP A 321 17.26 -30.64 1.30
N THR A 322 18.19 -29.70 1.57
CA THR A 322 17.99 -28.64 2.56
C THR A 322 16.81 -27.75 2.19
N GLU A 323 16.72 -27.30 0.94
CA GLU A 323 15.58 -26.50 0.47
C GLU A 323 14.26 -27.29 0.50
N GLN A 324 14.31 -28.58 0.13
CA GLN A 324 13.14 -29.45 0.20
C GLN A 324 12.62 -29.54 1.64
N LYS A 325 13.48 -29.85 2.61
CA LYS A 325 13.15 -29.92 4.03
C LYS A 325 12.59 -28.60 4.55
N ASP A 326 13.18 -27.49 4.14
CA ASP A 326 12.72 -26.16 4.54
C ASP A 326 11.33 -25.83 3.97
N TRP A 327 11.08 -26.10 2.68
CA TRP A 327 9.75 -25.97 2.07
C TRP A 327 8.72 -26.88 2.77
N MET A 328 9.07 -28.14 3.02
CA MET A 328 8.22 -29.10 3.73
C MET A 328 7.83 -28.61 5.12
N SER A 329 8.78 -28.04 5.88
CA SER A 329 8.51 -27.50 7.22
C SER A 329 7.43 -26.41 7.17
N HIS A 330 7.57 -25.45 6.25
CA HIS A 330 6.61 -24.36 6.07
C HIS A 330 5.23 -24.84 5.61
N PHE A 331 5.17 -25.77 4.63
CA PHE A 331 3.90 -26.34 4.18
C PHE A 331 3.19 -27.09 5.30
N ASN A 332 3.91 -27.89 6.06
CA ASN A 332 3.36 -28.60 7.21
C ASN A 332 2.83 -27.63 8.28
N ALA A 333 3.58 -26.60 8.62
CA ALA A 333 3.14 -25.59 9.60
C ALA A 333 1.82 -24.91 9.17
N VAL A 334 1.69 -24.53 7.89
CA VAL A 334 0.48 -23.92 7.34
C VAL A 334 -0.71 -24.88 7.37
N MET A 335 -0.51 -26.13 6.93
CA MET A 335 -1.58 -27.14 6.84
C MET A 335 -2.02 -27.67 8.21
N ASN A 336 -1.15 -27.59 9.24
CA ASN A 336 -1.46 -27.99 10.62
C ASN A 336 -2.10 -26.87 11.44
N THR A 337 -2.03 -25.63 10.97
CA THR A 337 -2.66 -24.48 11.65
C THR A 337 -4.15 -24.45 11.29
N ARG A 338 -5.04 -24.29 12.28
CA ARG A 338 -6.49 -24.17 12.01
C ARG A 338 -6.79 -22.94 11.15
N MET A 339 -7.78 -23.06 10.27
CA MET A 339 -8.23 -21.93 9.44
C MET A 339 -9.13 -21.00 10.25
N SER A 340 -8.95 -19.69 10.07
CA SER A 340 -9.82 -18.65 10.61
C SER A 340 -11.12 -18.50 9.78
N PRO A 341 -12.20 -17.92 10.34
CA PRO A 341 -13.45 -17.72 9.60
C PRO A 341 -13.28 -16.92 8.29
N GLN A 342 -12.35 -15.96 8.27
CA GLN A 342 -12.03 -15.18 7.07
C GLN A 342 -11.39 -16.06 5.99
N GLU A 343 -10.48 -16.96 6.36
CA GLU A 343 -9.82 -17.90 5.43
C GLU A 343 -10.80 -18.92 4.84
N TYR A 344 -11.82 -19.34 5.60
CA TYR A 344 -12.91 -20.16 5.05
C TYR A 344 -13.70 -19.40 3.97
N THR A 345 -13.97 -18.11 4.18
CA THR A 345 -14.66 -17.26 3.20
C THR A 345 -13.81 -17.08 1.94
N GLU A 346 -12.50 -16.87 2.09
CA GLU A 346 -11.57 -16.81 0.95
C GLU A 346 -11.54 -18.10 0.12
N LYS A 347 -11.66 -19.27 0.78
CA LYS A 347 -11.75 -20.58 0.09
C LYS A 347 -13.07 -20.73 -0.67
N ILE A 348 -14.20 -20.36 -0.06
CA ILE A 348 -15.55 -20.49 -0.67
C ILE A 348 -15.65 -19.62 -1.93
N LEU A 349 -15.18 -18.37 -1.85
CA LEU A 349 -15.14 -17.45 -2.99
C LEU A 349 -14.30 -17.99 -4.17
N LYS A 350 -13.39 -18.94 -3.95
CA LYS A 350 -12.63 -19.59 -5.04
C LYS A 350 -13.37 -20.78 -5.65
N HIS A 351 -13.99 -21.65 -4.84
CA HIS A 351 -14.71 -22.82 -5.35
C HIS A 351 -15.95 -22.46 -6.18
N GLU A 352 -16.69 -21.41 -5.81
CA GLU A 352 -17.83 -20.93 -6.61
C GLU A 352 -17.43 -20.37 -7.99
N HIS A 353 -16.13 -20.14 -8.22
CA HIS A 353 -15.60 -19.59 -9.47
C HIS A 353 -14.91 -20.62 -10.38
N GLU A 354 -14.61 -21.83 -9.88
CA GLU A 354 -14.06 -22.93 -10.69
C GLU A 354 -15.14 -23.92 -11.18
N GLY A 355 -16.35 -23.88 -10.60
CA GLY A 355 -17.48 -24.76 -10.93
C GLY A 355 -18.53 -24.18 -11.88
N GLY A 356 -18.25 -23.08 -12.59
CA GLY A 356 -19.19 -22.35 -13.45
C GLY A 356 -18.85 -22.37 -14.94
#